data_AF-A0A5F0LV68-F1
#
_entry.id   AF-A0A5F0LV68-F1
#
_cell.length_a   1.000
_cell.length_b   1.000
_cell.length_c   1.000
_cell.angle_alpha   90.00
_cell.angle_beta   90.00
_cell.angle_gamma   90.00
#
_symmetry.space_group_name_H-M   'P 1'
#
loop_
_entity.id
_entity.type
_entity.pdbx_description
1 polymer ?
#
loop_
_entity_poly.entity_id
_entity_poly.type
_entity_poly.pdbx_seq_one_letter_code
_entity_poly.pdbx_strand_id
1 'polypeptide(L)'
;MAGVSIKKIMTVKLVTVTLDDKLETVKEIFDSLKFHHLLVVEEHKLLGVVSDRDLLKALSPNIGSARETYQDIASLNKRVHQIVTRRPIVLQESATVDDAIQAFNTHGISCLPVVDLNFRPVGIVTWRDILKNLRIKPSNPATPANQ
;
A
#
# COMPACT_ATOMS: atom_id res chain seq x y z
N MET A 1 15.02 -1.84 -14.49
CA MET A 1 14.22 -1.06 -15.46
C MET A 1 14.78 0.34 -15.39
N ALA A 2 16.05 0.47 -15.80
CA ALA A 2 16.91 1.60 -15.47
C ALA A 2 16.27 2.92 -15.95
N GLY A 3 15.82 3.73 -15.00
CA GLY A 3 15.31 5.08 -15.27
C GLY A 3 13.83 5.19 -15.66
N VAL A 4 13.02 4.15 -15.52
CA VAL A 4 11.56 4.30 -15.70
C VAL A 4 11.00 5.11 -14.54
N SER A 5 10.32 6.22 -14.82
CA SER A 5 9.66 7.06 -13.80
C SER A 5 8.54 6.31 -13.09
N ILE A 6 8.47 6.46 -11.77
CA ILE A 6 7.45 5.84 -10.93
C ILE A 6 6.03 6.31 -11.26
N LYS A 7 5.88 7.55 -11.75
CA LYS A 7 4.60 8.14 -12.18
C LYS A 7 3.87 7.30 -13.24
N LYS A 8 4.61 6.52 -14.04
CA LYS A 8 4.03 5.68 -15.10
C LYS A 8 3.35 4.41 -14.57
N ILE A 9 3.71 3.96 -13.37
CA ILE A 9 3.25 2.68 -12.83
C ILE A 9 2.46 2.83 -11.52
N MET A 10 2.57 3.97 -10.84
CA MET A 10 1.87 4.22 -9.59
C MET A 10 0.36 4.29 -9.80
N THR A 11 -0.38 3.90 -8.76
CA THR A 11 -1.83 4.13 -8.71
C THR A 11 -2.10 5.56 -8.22
N VAL A 12 -2.83 6.34 -9.03
CA VAL A 12 -3.14 7.75 -8.76
C VAL A 12 -4.49 7.92 -8.05
N LYS A 13 -5.42 6.98 -8.22
CA LYS A 13 -6.72 7.00 -7.53
C LYS A 13 -6.50 6.56 -6.08
N LEU A 14 -6.14 7.53 -5.24
CA LEU A 14 -5.89 7.32 -3.83
C LEU A 14 -7.22 7.18 -3.08
N VAL A 15 -7.31 6.13 -2.28
CA VAL A 15 -8.30 6.03 -1.21
C VAL A 15 -7.54 6.30 0.09
N THR A 16 -8.03 7.29 0.84
CA THR A 16 -7.35 7.81 2.02
C THR A 16 -8.30 7.80 3.21
N VAL A 17 -7.74 7.67 4.40
CA VAL A 17 -8.45 7.82 5.67
C VAL A 17 -7.73 8.86 6.53
N THR A 18 -8.40 9.32 7.57
CA THR A 18 -7.89 10.24 8.58
C THR A 18 -7.58 9.49 9.87
N LEU A 19 -6.91 10.15 10.83
CA LEU A 19 -6.60 9.55 12.13
C LEU A 19 -7.86 9.23 12.97
N ASP A 20 -8.93 9.99 12.74
CA ASP A 20 -10.20 9.89 13.46
C ASP A 20 -11.19 8.93 12.81
N ASP A 21 -10.88 8.33 11.66
CA ASP A 21 -11.76 7.32 11.08
C ASP A 21 -11.82 6.06 11.95
N LYS A 22 -12.97 5.39 11.95
CA LYS A 22 -13.15 4.12 12.66
C LYS A 22 -12.52 2.97 11.89
N LEU A 23 -12.15 1.91 12.61
CA LEU A 23 -11.70 0.66 11.99
C LEU A 23 -12.81 -0.02 11.18
N GLU A 24 -14.08 0.21 11.52
CA GLU A 24 -15.24 -0.17 10.70
C GLU A 24 -15.12 0.35 9.26
N THR A 25 -14.92 1.67 9.10
CA THR A 25 -14.75 2.30 7.78
C THR A 25 -13.54 1.73 7.03
N VAL A 26 -12.42 1.54 7.74
CA VAL A 26 -11.21 0.91 7.15
C VAL A 26 -11.51 -0.51 6.65
N LYS A 27 -12.25 -1.29 7.44
CA LYS A 27 -12.65 -2.65 7.10
C LYS A 27 -13.53 -2.66 5.84
N GLU A 28 -14.56 -1.83 5.80
CA GLU A 28 -15.47 -1.72 4.65
C GLU A 28 -14.72 -1.36 3.36
N ILE A 29 -13.75 -0.45 3.46
CA ILE A 29 -12.88 -0.07 2.34
C ILE A 29 -12.06 -1.28 1.86
N PHE A 30 -11.44 -2.04 2.77
CA PHE A 30 -10.68 -3.24 2.40
C PHE A 30 -11.55 -4.37 1.86
N ASP A 31 -12.76 -4.57 2.40
CA ASP A 31 -13.69 -5.58 1.90
C ASP A 31 -14.18 -5.24 0.48
N SER A 32 -14.34 -3.96 0.18
CA SER A 32 -14.86 -3.46 -1.09
C SER A 32 -13.81 -3.36 -2.21
N LEU A 33 -12.52 -3.33 -1.86
CA LEU A 33 -11.45 -2.98 -2.78
C LEU A 33 -10.33 -4.02 -2.79
N LYS A 34 -9.71 -4.25 -3.96
CA LYS A 34 -8.69 -5.30 -4.15
C LYS A 34 -7.27 -4.88 -3.72
N PHE A 35 -7.13 -3.96 -2.78
CA PHE A 35 -5.85 -3.49 -2.28
C PHE A 35 -5.76 -3.59 -0.76
N HIS A 36 -4.53 -3.64 -0.25
CA HIS A 36 -4.24 -4.02 1.13
C HIS A 36 -3.59 -2.90 1.95
N HIS A 37 -3.55 -1.68 1.40
CA HIS A 37 -2.93 -0.53 2.05
C HIS A 37 -3.77 0.72 1.82
N LEU A 38 -3.88 1.55 2.86
CA LEU A 38 -4.54 2.84 2.85
C LEU A 38 -3.57 3.92 3.32
N LEU A 39 -3.59 5.06 2.64
CA LEU A 39 -2.82 6.22 3.07
C LEU A 39 -3.61 6.97 4.13
N VAL A 40 -2.95 7.32 5.23
CA VAL A 40 -3.52 8.18 6.27
C VAL A 40 -3.09 9.61 6.00
N VAL A 41 -4.05 10.50 5.82
CA VAL A 41 -3.83 11.89 5.38
C VAL A 41 -4.53 12.85 6.33
N GLU A 42 -3.83 13.92 6.70
CA GLU A 42 -4.35 15.03 7.49
C GLU A 42 -3.84 16.35 6.89
N GLU A 43 -4.69 17.36 6.77
CA GLU A 43 -4.35 18.64 6.13
C GLU A 43 -3.63 18.47 4.76
N HIS A 44 -4.10 17.50 3.96
CA HIS A 44 -3.52 17.10 2.66
C HIS A 44 -2.12 16.48 2.69
N LYS A 45 -1.52 16.31 3.86
CA LYS A 45 -0.20 15.70 4.02
C LYS A 45 -0.31 14.24 4.41
N LEU A 46 0.61 13.45 3.87
CA LEU A 46 0.72 12.05 4.27
C LEU A 46 1.23 11.97 5.71
N LEU A 47 0.53 11.23 6.57
CA LEU A 47 0.97 10.94 7.94
C LEU A 47 1.45 9.50 8.12
N GLY A 48 0.80 8.57 7.43
CA GLY A 48 0.93 7.16 7.72
C GLY A 48 0.36 6.25 6.66
N VAL A 49 0.54 4.96 6.90
CA VAL A 49 -0.09 3.89 6.14
C VAL A 49 -0.76 2.93 7.12
N VAL A 50 -1.92 2.42 6.74
CA VAL A 50 -2.59 1.30 7.40
C VAL A 50 -2.67 0.16 6.40
N SER A 51 -2.19 -1.02 6.79
CA SER A 51 -2.37 -2.25 6.02
C SER A 51 -3.53 -3.09 6.54
N ASP A 52 -3.99 -4.05 5.73
CA ASP A 52 -4.92 -5.09 6.17
C ASP A 52 -4.38 -5.86 7.38
N ARG A 53 -3.07 -6.11 7.45
CA ARG A 53 -2.41 -6.75 8.59
C ARG A 53 -2.52 -5.91 9.86
N ASP A 54 -2.42 -4.58 9.75
CA ASP A 54 -2.55 -3.69 10.91
C ASP A 54 -3.98 -3.69 11.42
N LEU A 55 -4.96 -3.68 10.52
CA LEU A 55 -6.37 -3.83 10.86
C LEU A 55 -6.63 -5.17 11.56
N LEU A 56 -6.23 -6.29 10.96
CA LEU A 56 -6.47 -7.64 11.50
C LEU A 56 -5.85 -7.85 12.88
N LYS A 57 -4.69 -7.25 13.17
CA LYS A 57 -4.07 -7.29 14.51
C LYS A 57 -4.86 -6.53 15.56
N ALA A 58 -5.63 -5.52 15.15
CA ALA A 58 -6.35 -4.63 16.06
C ALA A 58 -7.80 -5.07 16.31
N LEU A 59 -8.38 -5.82 15.37
CA LEU A 59 -9.70 -6.40 15.47
C LEU A 59 -9.70 -7.69 16.29
N SER A 60 -10.87 -8.04 16.84
CA SER A 60 -11.06 -9.38 17.40
C SER A 60 -10.96 -10.44 16.29
N PRO A 61 -10.31 -11.59 16.54
CA PRO A 61 -10.24 -12.69 15.58
C PRO A 61 -11.60 -13.30 15.25
N ASN A 62 -12.64 -13.03 16.05
CA ASN A 62 -14.00 -13.52 15.83
C ASN A 62 -14.86 -12.60 14.96
N ILE A 63 -14.37 -11.40 14.59
CA ILE A 63 -15.11 -10.46 13.73
C ILE A 63 -15.47 -11.14 12.41
N GLY A 64 -16.75 -11.07 12.04
CA GLY A 64 -17.30 -11.70 10.83
C GLY A 64 -17.44 -13.22 10.89
N SER A 65 -17.21 -13.84 12.05
CA SER A 65 -17.42 -15.28 12.26
C SER A 65 -18.82 -15.58 12.82
N ALA A 66 -19.26 -16.84 12.71
CA ALA A 66 -20.51 -17.29 13.34
C ALA A 66 -20.50 -17.20 14.90
N ARG A 67 -19.34 -16.93 15.50
CA ARG A 67 -19.15 -16.77 16.95
C ARG A 67 -18.99 -15.31 17.38
N GLU A 68 -19.21 -14.35 16.49
CA GLU A 68 -19.11 -12.93 16.78
C GLU A 68 -20.06 -12.53 17.93
N THR A 69 -19.51 -11.78 18.89
CA THR A 69 -20.25 -11.22 20.02
C THR A 69 -20.27 -9.69 19.96
N TYR A 70 -21.12 -9.06 20.78
CA TYR A 70 -21.13 -7.60 20.94
C TYR A 70 -19.77 -7.03 21.39
N GLN A 71 -19.00 -7.79 22.19
CA GLN A 71 -17.68 -7.36 22.63
C GLN A 71 -16.66 -7.39 21.47
N ASP A 72 -16.82 -8.31 20.52
CA ASP A 72 -15.96 -8.37 19.34
C ASP A 72 -16.18 -7.12 18.47
N ILE A 73 -17.46 -6.75 18.23
CA ILE A 73 -17.86 -5.56 17.46
C ILE A 73 -17.27 -4.28 18.06
N ALA A 74 -17.09 -4.21 19.38
CA ALA A 74 -16.48 -3.04 20.02
C ALA A 74 -15.06 -2.73 19.47
N SER A 75 -14.33 -3.73 18.97
CA SER A 75 -13.02 -3.52 18.34
C SER A 75 -13.10 -2.70 17.03
N LEU A 76 -14.24 -2.70 16.33
CA LEU A 76 -14.47 -1.89 15.14
C LEU A 76 -14.62 -0.39 15.47
N ASN A 77 -14.97 -0.06 16.71
CA ASN A 77 -15.07 1.34 17.17
C ASN A 77 -13.72 1.99 17.49
N LYS A 78 -12.62 1.23 17.47
CA LYS A 78 -11.26 1.79 17.55
C LYS A 78 -11.02 2.75 16.38
N ARG A 79 -10.01 3.61 16.54
CA ARG A 79 -9.66 4.66 15.58
C ARG A 79 -8.35 4.35 14.86
N VAL A 80 -8.20 4.88 13.65
CA VAL A 80 -7.01 4.71 12.80
C VAL A 80 -5.73 5.10 13.52
N HIS A 81 -5.74 6.15 14.36
CA HIS A 81 -4.56 6.56 15.11
C HIS A 81 -3.96 5.47 16.02
N GLN A 82 -4.74 4.45 16.36
CA GLN A 82 -4.31 3.34 17.23
C GLN A 82 -3.50 2.29 16.48
N ILE A 83 -3.63 2.23 15.14
CA ILE A 83 -3.06 1.16 14.31
C ILE A 83 -2.14 1.67 13.20
N VAL A 84 -2.15 2.99 12.95
CA VAL A 84 -1.39 3.60 11.87
C VAL A 84 0.12 3.41 12.04
N THR A 85 0.78 2.96 10.97
CA THR A 85 2.23 3.04 10.87
C THR A 85 2.61 4.47 10.49
N ARG A 86 3.15 5.22 11.46
CA ARG A 86 3.57 6.62 11.26
C ARG A 86 4.91 6.69 10.53
N ARG A 87 5.12 7.80 9.81
CA ARG A 87 6.39 8.08 9.08
C ARG A 87 6.79 6.91 8.17
N PRO A 88 5.91 6.51 7.24
CA PRO A 88 6.21 5.44 6.30
C PRO A 88 7.39 5.85 5.41
N ILE A 89 8.07 4.86 4.86
CA ILE A 89 9.05 5.10 3.81
C ILE A 89 8.29 5.50 2.56
N VAL A 90 8.71 6.61 1.94
CA VAL A 90 8.04 7.22 0.80
C VAL A 90 9.00 7.37 -0.37
N LEU A 91 8.44 7.49 -1.56
CA LEU A 91 9.16 7.94 -2.75
C LEU A 91 8.75 9.37 -3.08
N GLN A 92 9.70 10.15 -3.58
CA GLN A 92 9.36 11.39 -4.28
C GLN A 92 8.73 11.06 -5.63
N GLU A 93 7.86 11.92 -6.13
CA GLU A 93 7.21 11.71 -7.43
C GLU A 93 8.18 11.74 -8.63
N SER A 94 9.40 12.23 -8.43
CA SER A 94 10.50 12.16 -9.40
C SER A 94 11.26 10.83 -9.38
N ALA A 95 10.96 9.94 -8.43
CA ALA A 95 11.66 8.66 -8.26
C ALA A 95 11.44 7.72 -9.46
N THR A 96 12.31 6.72 -9.52
CA THR A 96 12.31 5.68 -10.53
C THR A 96 11.79 4.36 -9.97
N VAL A 97 11.51 3.43 -10.88
CA VAL A 97 11.13 2.06 -10.55
C VAL A 97 12.25 1.34 -9.79
N ASP A 98 13.53 1.61 -10.10
CA ASP A 98 14.63 0.96 -9.39
C ASP A 98 14.78 1.50 -7.95
N ASP A 99 14.48 2.79 -7.71
CA ASP A 99 14.38 3.33 -6.34
C ASP A 99 13.31 2.60 -5.52
N ALA A 100 12.16 2.32 -6.15
CA ALA A 100 11.09 1.54 -5.51
C ALA A 100 11.55 0.11 -5.17
N ILE A 101 12.19 -0.57 -6.12
CA ILE A 101 12.73 -1.94 -5.93
C ILE A 101 13.77 -1.95 -4.80
N GLN A 102 14.67 -0.97 -4.78
CA GLN A 102 15.67 -0.83 -3.72
C GLN A 102 14.99 -0.65 -2.37
N ALA A 103 14.06 0.31 -2.25
CA ALA A 103 13.35 0.56 -1.00
C ALA A 103 12.59 -0.69 -0.51
N PHE A 104 11.91 -1.41 -1.41
CA PHE A 104 11.24 -2.66 -1.04
C PHE A 104 12.20 -3.73 -0.51
N ASN A 105 13.34 -3.94 -1.19
CA ASN A 105 14.34 -4.94 -0.80
C ASN A 105 15.04 -4.58 0.51
N THR A 106 15.35 -3.30 0.72
CA THR A 106 16.07 -2.83 1.90
C THR A 106 15.19 -2.85 3.15
N HIS A 107 13.91 -2.51 3.03
CA HIS A 107 13.05 -2.27 4.19
C HIS A 107 12.02 -3.37 4.44
N GLY A 108 11.92 -4.38 3.56
CA GLY A 108 10.95 -5.47 3.71
C GLY A 108 9.49 -5.02 3.66
N ILE A 109 9.23 -3.85 3.07
CA ILE A 109 7.88 -3.29 2.89
C ILE A 109 7.30 -3.72 1.55
N SER A 110 5.97 -3.69 1.44
CA SER A 110 5.26 -4.12 0.23
C SER A 110 4.52 -2.99 -0.50
N CYS A 111 4.55 -1.80 0.08
CA CYS A 111 3.86 -0.61 -0.38
C CYS A 111 4.70 0.64 -0.08
N LEU A 112 4.73 1.56 -1.05
CA LEU A 112 5.43 2.84 -1.00
C LEU A 112 4.45 3.95 -1.40
N PRO A 113 4.09 4.86 -0.48
CA PRO A 113 3.44 6.11 -0.85
C PRO A 113 4.38 6.95 -1.70
N VAL A 114 3.83 7.62 -2.71
CA VAL A 114 4.54 8.58 -3.55
C VAL A 114 4.04 9.97 -3.20
N VAL A 115 4.94 10.90 -2.89
CA VAL A 115 4.62 12.25 -2.44
C VAL A 115 5.22 13.33 -3.34
N ASP A 116 4.59 14.50 -3.35
CA ASP A 116 5.16 15.72 -3.95
C ASP A 116 6.13 16.44 -2.99
N LEU A 117 6.69 17.57 -3.46
CA LEU A 117 7.60 18.40 -2.67
C LEU A 117 6.97 18.98 -1.38
N ASN A 118 5.65 19.07 -1.31
CA ASN A 118 4.91 19.54 -0.14
C ASN A 118 4.47 18.39 0.79
N PHE A 119 4.96 17.18 0.55
CA PHE A 119 4.63 15.95 1.27
C PHE A 119 3.15 15.54 1.13
N ARG A 120 2.48 15.97 0.07
CA ARG A 120 1.13 15.53 -0.27
C ARG A 120 1.21 14.23 -1.06
N PRO A 121 0.41 13.21 -0.73
CA PRO A 121 0.43 11.96 -1.48
C PRO A 121 -0.16 12.18 -2.88
N VAL A 122 0.59 11.78 -3.89
CA VAL A 122 0.20 11.87 -5.31
C VAL A 122 0.05 10.49 -5.96
N GLY A 123 0.47 9.44 -5.26
CA GLY A 123 0.31 8.07 -5.71
C GLY A 123 0.72 7.04 -4.68
N ILE A 124 0.54 5.78 -5.03
CA ILE A 124 0.97 4.63 -4.24
C ILE A 124 1.50 3.56 -5.18
N VAL A 125 2.56 2.87 -4.77
CA VAL A 125 3.20 1.79 -5.53
C VAL A 125 3.36 0.57 -4.65
N THR A 126 3.05 -0.60 -5.18
CA THR A 126 3.23 -1.88 -4.52
C THR A 126 4.10 -2.80 -5.36
N TRP A 127 4.56 -3.91 -4.77
CA TRP A 127 5.21 -4.98 -5.54
C TRP A 127 4.35 -5.47 -6.71
N ARG A 128 3.02 -5.48 -6.57
CA ARG A 128 2.10 -5.89 -7.63
C ARG A 128 2.20 -4.96 -8.84
N ASP A 129 2.38 -3.66 -8.63
CA ASP A 129 2.53 -2.68 -9.70
C ASP A 129 3.86 -2.89 -10.44
N ILE A 130 4.95 -3.19 -9.72
CA ILE A 130 6.25 -3.53 -10.32
C ILE A 130 6.11 -4.79 -11.19
N LEU A 131 5.52 -5.86 -10.64
CA LEU A 131 5.33 -7.14 -11.33
C LEU A 131 4.44 -7.01 -12.58
N LYS A 132 3.35 -6.25 -12.48
CA LYS A 132 2.45 -6.01 -13.62
C LYS A 132 3.12 -5.26 -14.77
N ASN A 133 4.07 -4.38 -14.44
CA ASN A 133 4.79 -3.57 -15.42
C ASN A 133 6.14 -4.17 -15.86
N LEU A 134 6.56 -5.30 -15.27
CA LEU A 134 7.64 -6.12 -15.78
C LEU A 134 7.21 -6.78 -17.09
N ARG A 135 7.50 -6.11 -18.21
CA ARG A 135 7.52 -6.77 -19.52
C ARG A 135 8.65 -7.79 -19.50
N ILE A 136 8.32 -9.06 -19.32
CA ILE A 136 9.22 -10.15 -19.67
C ILE A 136 9.44 -10.03 -21.18
N LYS A 137 10.59 -9.50 -21.61
CA LYS A 137 11.05 -9.81 -22.96
C LYS A 137 11.24 -11.32 -22.98
N PRO A 138 10.57 -12.09 -23.85
CA PRO A 138 10.93 -13.49 -24.00
C PRO A 138 12.42 -13.51 -24.33
N SER A 139 13.20 -14.18 -23.47
CA SER A 139 14.57 -14.53 -23.82
C SER A 139 14.47 -15.37 -25.09
N ASN A 140 15.01 -14.84 -26.18
CA ASN A 140 15.07 -15.55 -27.45
C ASN A 140 15.70 -16.93 -27.16
N PRO A 141 15.03 -18.08 -27.42
CA PRO A 141 15.68 -19.36 -27.26
C PRO A 141 16.90 -19.36 -28.18
N ALA A 142 18.05 -19.71 -27.62
CA ALA A 142 19.31 -19.76 -28.35
C ALA A 142 19.10 -20.49 -29.68
N THR A 143 19.37 -19.81 -30.79
CA THR A 143 19.49 -20.46 -32.10
C THR A 143 20.47 -21.62 -31.93
N PRO A 144 20.09 -22.87 -32.23
CA PRO A 144 21.07 -23.95 -32.23
C PRO A 144 22.12 -23.59 -33.28
N ALA A 145 23.38 -23.56 -32.84
CA ALA A 145 24.52 -23.39 -33.73
C ALA A 145 24.48 -24.51 -34.77
N ASN A 146 24.21 -24.16 -36.02
CA ASN A 146 24.54 -25.01 -37.15
C ASN A 146 26.07 -25.10 -37.21
N GLN A 147 26.61 -26.29 -36.92
CA GLN A 147 27.81 -26.86 -37.52
C GLN A 147 27.83 -28.36 -37.25
#